data_AF-A0A353ZSZ5-F1
#
_entry.id   AF-A0A353ZSZ5-F1
#
_cell.length_a   1.000
_cell.length_b   1.000
_cell.length_c   1.000
_cell.angle_alpha   90.00
_cell.angle_beta   90.00
_cell.angle_gamma   90.00
#
_symmetry.space_group_name_H-M   'P 1'
#
loop_
_entity.id
_entity.type
_entity.pdbx_description
1 polymer ?
#
loop_
_entity_poly.entity_id
_entity_poly.type
_entity_poly.pdbx_seq_one_letter_code
_entity_poly.pdbx_strand_id
1 'polypeptide(L)' 'VAIARALALNPKILLFDEPTSALDPELVNEVLDVIRELAKSGTTLIIVTHEMGFARDVADTV' A
#
# COMPACT_ATOMS: atom_id res chain seq x y z
N VAL A 1 -7.70 1.08 -10.10
CA VAL A 1 -7.82 -0.18 -10.90
C VAL A 1 -6.67 -1.15 -10.66
N ALA A 2 -5.40 -0.73 -10.68
CA ALA A 2 -4.24 -1.63 -10.56
C ALA A 2 -4.24 -2.47 -9.27
N ILE A 3 -4.49 -1.85 -8.11
CA ILE A 3 -4.54 -2.52 -6.80
C ILE A 3 -5.60 -3.63 -6.79
N ALA A 4 -6.85 -3.30 -7.17
CA ALA A 4 -7.95 -4.26 -7.24
C ALA A 4 -7.62 -5.46 -8.15
N ARG A 5 -6.97 -5.22 -9.30
CA ARG A 5 -6.54 -6.30 -10.21
C ARG A 5 -5.47 -7.19 -9.58
N ALA A 6 -4.53 -6.62 -8.83
CA ALA A 6 -3.50 -7.40 -8.15
C ALA A 6 -4.12 -8.26 -7.02
N LEU A 7 -5.06 -7.70 -6.25
CA LEU A 7 -5.75 -8.40 -5.17
C LEU A 7 -6.64 -9.54 -5.68
N ALA A 8 -7.25 -9.40 -6.86
CA ALA A 8 -8.07 -10.45 -7.47
C ALA A 8 -7.30 -11.77 -7.71
N LEU A 9 -5.97 -11.74 -7.71
CA LEU A 9 -5.12 -12.92 -7.87
C LEU A 9 -4.82 -13.64 -6.55
N ASN A 10 -5.32 -13.14 -5.41
CA ASN A 10 -5.03 -13.63 -4.06
C ASN A 10 -3.52 -13.86 -3.82
N PRO A 11 -2.66 -12.86 -4.04
CA PRO A 11 -1.23 -13.03 -3.93
C PRO A 11 -0.81 -13.26 -2.47
N LYS A 12 0.21 -14.07 -2.26
CA LYS A 12 0.83 -14.24 -0.92
C LYS A 12 1.63 -13.02 -0.49
N ILE A 13 2.19 -12.30 -1.46
CA ILE A 13 3.05 -11.12 -1.27
C ILE A 13 2.60 -10.05 -2.26
N LEU A 14 2.48 -8.81 -1.79
CA LEU A 14 2.16 -7.65 -2.61
C LEU A 14 3.26 -6.60 -2.46
N LEU A 15 3.84 -6.17 -3.58
CA LEU A 15 4.85 -5.11 -3.63
C LEU A 15 4.20 -3.83 -4.15
N PHE A 16 4.33 -2.75 -3.40
CA PHE A 16 4.00 -1.40 -3.83
C PHE A 16 5.29 -0.61 -4.04
N ASP A 17 5.46 -0.07 -5.24
CA ASP A 17 6.57 0.82 -5.57
C ASP A 17 6.02 2.24 -5.78
N GLU A 18 6.30 3.13 -4.82
CA GLU A 18 5.76 4.48 -4.71
C GLU A 18 4.26 4.58 -5.07
N PRO A 19 3.36 3.93 -4.31
CA PRO A 19 1.96 3.72 -4.70
C PRO A 19 1.12 5.01 -4.81
N THR A 20 1.60 6.11 -4.24
CA THR A 20 0.99 7.43 -4.27
C THR A 20 1.63 8.37 -5.28
N SER A 21 2.73 7.96 -5.92
CA SER A 21 3.37 8.76 -6.95
C SER A 21 2.42 8.94 -8.14
N ALA A 22 2.39 10.15 -8.70
CA ALA A 22 1.49 10.53 -9.79
C ALA A 22 -0.02 10.50 -9.48
N LEU A 23 -0.43 10.42 -8.21
CA LEU A 23 -1.83 10.63 -7.82
C LEU A 23 -2.11 12.09 -7.49
N ASP A 24 -3.35 12.51 -7.71
CA ASP A 24 -3.85 13.79 -7.21
C ASP A 24 -3.83 13.79 -5.67
N PRO A 25 -3.50 14.91 -5.01
CA PRO A 25 -3.40 14.99 -3.54
C PRO A 25 -4.63 14.50 -2.78
N GLU A 26 -5.82 14.64 -3.37
CA GLU A 26 -7.09 14.20 -2.78
C GLU A 26 -7.19 12.68 -2.70
N LEU A 27 -6.59 11.95 -3.65
CA LEU A 27 -6.65 10.49 -3.76
C LEU A 27 -5.55 9.78 -2.96
N VAL A 28 -4.51 10.50 -2.52
CA VAL A 28 -3.38 9.94 -1.76
C VAL A 28 -3.89 9.24 -0.50
N ASN A 29 -4.73 9.91 0.28
CA ASN A 29 -5.23 9.35 1.54
C ASN A 29 -6.06 8.08 1.32
N GLU A 30 -6.91 8.05 0.29
CA GLU A 30 -7.73 6.88 -0.03
C GLU A 30 -6.85 5.66 -0.36
N VAL A 31 -5.76 5.84 -1.11
CA VAL A 31 -4.83 4.75 -1.44
C VAL A 31 -4.07 4.28 -0.21
N LEU A 32 -3.60 5.20 0.64
CA LEU A 32 -2.91 4.83 1.87
C LEU A 32 -3.85 4.06 2.82
N ASP A 33 -5.13 4.44 2.91
CA ASP A 33 -6.12 3.74 3.72
C ASP A 33 -6.38 2.31 3.22
N VAL A 34 -6.48 2.10 1.90
CA VAL A 34 -6.55 0.75 1.33
C VAL A 34 -5.34 -0.08 1.72
N ILE A 35 -4.12 0.49 1.66
CA ILE A 35 -2.91 -0.26 2.01
C ILE A 35 -2.87 -0.59 3.51
N ARG A 36 -3.35 0.31 4.39
CA ARG A 36 -3.52 0.04 5.84
C ARG A 36 -4.44 -1.12 6.12
N GLU A 37 -5.56 -1.19 5.41
CA GLU A 37 -6.50 -2.31 5.53
C GLU A 37 -5.87 -3.62 5.06
N LEU A 38 -5.12 -3.59 3.96
CA LEU A 38 -4.40 -4.75 3.44
C LEU A 38 -3.33 -5.25 4.41
N ALA A 39 -2.61 -4.36 5.08
CA ALA A 39 -1.61 -4.73 6.08
C ALA A 39 -2.23 -5.55 7.23
N LYS A 40 -3.49 -5.26 7.57
CA LYS A 40 -4.25 -5.97 8.61
C LYS A 40 -4.90 -7.27 8.11
N SER A 41 -4.92 -7.51 6.80
CA SER A 41 -5.62 -8.64 6.17
C SER A 41 -4.81 -9.95 6.13
N GLY A 42 -3.57 -9.94 6.63
CA GLY A 42 -2.67 -11.10 6.65
C GLY A 42 -1.87 -11.33 5.36
N THR A 43 -1.98 -10.42 4.38
CA THR A 43 -1.14 -10.40 3.19
C THR A 43 0.22 -9.81 3.53
N THR A 44 1.33 -10.44 3.12
CA THR A 44 2.66 -9.84 3.29
C THR A 44 2.83 -8.66 2.34
N LEU A 45 3.17 -7.49 2.87
CA LEU A 45 3.38 -6.27 2.09
C LEU A 45 4.86 -5.89 2.06
N ILE A 46 5.34 -5.50 0.89
CA ILE A 46 6.61 -4.81 0.71
C ILE A 46 6.29 -3.44 0.10
N ILE A 47 6.80 -2.37 0.68
CA ILE A 47 6.45 -1.01 0.27
C ILE A 47 7.74 -0.21 0.07
N VAL A 48 7.91 0.35 -1.12
CA VAL A 48 8.91 1.38 -1.41
C VAL A 48 8.19 2.72 -1.42
N THR A 49 8.60 3.65 -0.56
CA THR A 49 7.98 4.96 -0.44
C THR A 49 8.92 5.97 0.20
N HIS A 50 8.71 7.25 -0.09
CA HIS A 50 9.30 8.37 0.62
C HIS A 50 8.36 8.96 1.70
N GLU A 51 7.13 8.45 1.82
CA GLU A 51 6.14 8.84 2.83
C GLU A 51 6.43 8.21 4.20
N MET A 52 7.44 8.73 4.89
CA MET A 52 7.94 8.15 6.16
C MET A 52 6.89 8.09 7.28
N GLY A 53 5.92 9.01 7.29
CA GLY A 53 4.81 8.98 8.26
C GLY A 53 3.92 7.75 8.09
N PHE A 54 3.60 7.43 6.83
CA PHE A 54 2.87 6.22 6.47
C PHE A 54 3.69 4.95 6.71
N ALA A 55 4.98 4.95 6.34
CA ALA A 55 5.85 3.79 6.57
C ALA A 55 5.90 3.42 8.05
N ARG A 56 6.01 4.40 8.95
CA ARG A 56 6.01 4.16 10.41
C ARG A 56 4.67 3.69 10.97
N ASP A 57 3.57 4.04 10.33
CA ASP A 57 2.22 3.67 10.75
C ASP A 57 1.87 2.22 10.39
N VAL A 58 2.41 1.72 9.27
CA VAL A 58 2.01 0.43 8.70
C VAL A 58 3.10 -0.64 8.74
N ALA A 59 4.37 -0.26 8.75
CA ALA A 59 5.45 -1.23 8.63
C ALA A 59 5.80 -1.89 9.97
N ASP A 60 5.90 -3.21 9.96
CA ASP A 60 6.48 -3.98 11.06
C ASP A 60 8.01 -3.79 11.15
N THR A 61 8.65 -3.45 10.03
CA THR A 61 10.10 -3.25 9.90
C THR A 61 10.38 -2.23 8.80
N VAL A 62 11.35 -1.34 9.02
CA VAL A 62 11.79 -0.28 8.08
C VAL A 62 13.27 -0.44 7.77
#